data_AF-A0A7C8G053-F1
#
_entry.id   AF-A0A7C8G053-F1
#
_cell.length_a   1.000
_cell.length_b   1.000
_cell.length_c   1.000
_cell.angle_alpha   90.00
_cell.angle_beta   90.00
_cell.angle_gamma   90.00
#
_symmetry.space_group_name_H-M   'P 1'
#
loop_
_entity.id
_entity.type
_entity.pdbx_description
1 polymer ?
#
loop_
_entity_poly.entity_id
_entity_poly.type
_entity_poly.pdbx_seq_one_letter_code
_entity_poly.pdbx_strand_id
1 'polypeptide(L)'
;MGETVIYMAHDPLSNTEAQVTEFDPALLNAAASQGVVFVAVDAHGNRRIADVSEVKPQKGTEGSLQLVQPVYVDERMQAVVDVFDALQTLMLPEAAALAAADDDPPAQVRDPVETFSAKLAALREITKAGESR
;
A
#
# COMPACT_ATOMS: atom_id res chain seq x y z
N MET A 1 -11.30 -3.86 25.06
CA MET A 1 -11.39 -3.89 23.59
C MET A 1 -11.64 -2.48 23.11
N GLY A 2 -11.01 -2.06 22.02
CA GLY A 2 -11.21 -0.72 21.46
C GLY A 2 -12.59 -0.55 20.81
N GLU A 3 -12.85 0.66 20.32
CA GLU A 3 -14.03 0.92 19.49
C GLU A 3 -13.98 0.06 18.22
N THR A 4 -15.11 -0.55 17.86
CA THR A 4 -15.21 -1.37 16.66
C THR A 4 -15.18 -0.45 15.44
N VAL A 5 -14.24 -0.69 14.53
CA VAL A 5 -14.10 0.10 13.30
C VAL A 5 -14.70 -0.60 12.09
N ILE A 6 -14.81 -1.93 12.13
CA ILE A 6 -15.34 -2.75 11.05
C ILE A 6 -16.03 -4.00 11.62
N TYR A 7 -17.11 -4.43 10.96
CA TYR A 7 -17.74 -5.74 11.17
C TYR A 7 -17.43 -6.63 9.97
N MET A 8 -17.11 -7.89 10.24
CA MET A 8 -16.92 -8.93 9.22
C MET A 8 -18.00 -9.99 9.37
N ALA A 9 -18.51 -10.49 8.24
CA ALA A 9 -19.32 -11.70 8.16
C ALA A 9 -18.39 -12.87 7.84
N HIS A 10 -18.32 -13.85 8.74
CA HIS A 10 -17.55 -15.07 8.59
C HIS A 10 -18.49 -16.25 8.32
N ASP A 11 -18.25 -16.97 7.22
CA ASP A 11 -18.90 -18.26 6.95
C ASP A 11 -17.97 -19.40 7.41
N PRO A 12 -18.30 -20.11 8.51
CA PRO A 12 -17.47 -21.19 9.03
C PRO A 12 -17.36 -22.39 8.10
N LEU A 13 -18.32 -22.59 7.18
CA LEU A 13 -18.33 -23.75 6.28
C LEU A 13 -17.32 -23.59 5.14
N SER A 14 -17.30 -22.43 4.50
CA SER A 14 -16.35 -22.11 3.43
C SER A 14 -15.03 -21.53 3.95
N ASN A 15 -14.96 -21.17 5.23
CA ASN A 15 -13.85 -20.44 5.84
C ASN A 15 -13.55 -19.13 5.09
N THR A 16 -14.60 -18.41 4.70
CA THR A 16 -14.49 -17.12 4.02
C THR A 16 -14.95 -15.99 4.93
N GLU A 17 -14.39 -14.81 4.73
CA GLU A 17 -14.80 -13.60 5.43
C GLU A 17 -14.99 -12.45 4.46
N ALA A 18 -16.04 -11.66 4.69
CA ALA A 18 -16.31 -10.44 3.96
C ALA A 18 -16.64 -9.30 4.93
N GLN A 19 -16.31 -8.07 4.56
CA GLN A 19 -16.76 -6.90 5.32
C GLN A 19 -18.27 -6.76 5.22
N VAL A 20 -18.93 -6.48 6.35
CA VAL A 20 -20.35 -6.10 6.37
C VAL A 20 -20.50 -4.70 5.80
N THR A 21 -21.24 -4.58 4.71
CA THR A 21 -21.53 -3.31 4.02
C THR A 21 -23.02 -2.96 4.05
N GLU A 22 -23.88 -3.95 4.28
CA GLU A 22 -25.33 -3.80 4.44
C GLU A 22 -25.71 -4.07 5.90
N PHE A 23 -26.51 -3.19 6.49
CA PHE A 23 -26.85 -3.19 7.92
C PHE A 23 -28.35 -3.33 8.19
N ASP A 24 -29.15 -3.72 7.18
CA ASP A 24 -30.54 -4.12 7.36
C ASP A 24 -30.63 -5.27 8.40
N PRO A 25 -31.30 -5.05 9.56
CA PRO A 25 -31.44 -6.08 10.59
C PRO A 25 -32.09 -7.37 10.06
N ALA A 26 -33.01 -7.32 9.10
CA ALA A 26 -33.66 -8.51 8.57
C ALA A 26 -32.66 -9.39 7.80
N LEU A 27 -31.78 -8.79 7.00
CA LEU A 27 -30.74 -9.49 6.26
C LEU A 27 -29.66 -10.05 7.18
N LEU A 28 -29.25 -9.28 8.21
CA LEU A 28 -28.28 -9.73 9.19
C LEU A 28 -28.79 -10.93 10.02
N ASN A 29 -30.05 -10.89 10.44
CA ASN A 29 -30.68 -12.02 11.15
C ASN A 29 -30.84 -13.25 10.25
N ALA A 30 -31.21 -13.05 8.97
CA ALA A 30 -31.28 -14.14 8.01
C ALA A 30 -29.90 -14.80 7.81
N ALA A 31 -28.84 -14.02 7.65
CA ALA A 31 -27.48 -14.54 7.53
C ALA A 31 -27.04 -15.32 8.79
N ALA A 32 -27.30 -14.78 9.99
CA ALA A 32 -27.01 -15.47 11.24
C ALA A 32 -27.78 -16.79 11.38
N SER A 33 -29.05 -16.82 10.96
CA SER A 33 -29.87 -18.04 10.96
C SER A 33 -29.33 -19.12 10.00
N GLN A 34 -28.57 -18.71 8.97
CA GLN A 34 -27.88 -19.58 8.04
C GLN A 34 -26.48 -20.01 8.52
N GLY A 35 -26.06 -19.56 9.72
CA GLY A 35 -24.79 -19.94 10.33
C GLY A 35 -23.65 -18.95 10.11
N VAL A 36 -23.90 -17.78 9.52
CA VAL A 36 -22.90 -16.70 9.42
C VAL A 36 -22.61 -16.13 10.81
N VAL A 37 -21.33 -16.00 11.14
CA VAL A 37 -20.86 -15.41 12.41
C VAL A 37 -20.37 -13.99 12.14
N PHE A 38 -20.85 -13.03 12.93
CA PHE A 38 -20.36 -11.66 12.84
C PHE A 38 -19.17 -11.43 13.76
N VAL A 39 -18.15 -10.73 13.26
CA VAL A 39 -16.91 -10.44 13.98
C VAL A 39 -16.70 -8.94 14.01
N ALA A 40 -16.59 -8.37 15.22
CA ALA A 40 -16.18 -7.00 15.43
C ALA A 40 -14.66 -6.91 15.46
N VAL A 41 -14.09 -5.96 14.73
CA VAL A 41 -12.64 -5.68 14.71
C VAL A 41 -12.39 -4.24 15.13
N ASP A 42 -11.44 -4.03 16.04
CA ASP A 42 -11.02 -2.70 16.48
C ASP A 42 -9.85 -2.13 15.65
N ALA A 43 -9.48 -0.87 15.90
CA ALA A 43 -8.41 -0.18 15.18
C ALA A 43 -7.02 -0.82 15.32
N HIS A 44 -6.83 -1.71 16.30
CA HIS A 44 -5.58 -2.44 16.51
C HIS A 44 -5.63 -3.85 15.92
N GLY A 45 -6.71 -4.21 15.22
CA GLY A 45 -6.90 -5.52 14.63
C GLY A 45 -7.37 -6.59 15.62
N ASN A 46 -7.74 -6.23 16.86
CA ASN A 46 -8.29 -7.21 17.80
C ASN A 46 -9.70 -7.62 17.36
N ARG A 47 -9.99 -8.92 17.47
CA ARG A 47 -11.22 -9.52 16.93
C ARG A 47 -12.05 -10.13 18.05
N ARG A 48 -13.38 -9.97 17.99
CA ARG A 48 -14.34 -10.73 18.81
C ARG A 48 -15.56 -11.12 18.00
N ILE A 49 -16.21 -12.20 18.38
CA ILE A 49 -17.55 -12.51 17.89
C ILE A 49 -18.53 -11.45 18.44
N ALA A 50 -19.34 -10.90 17.54
CA ALA A 50 -20.36 -9.91 17.85
C ALA A 50 -21.75 -10.55 17.72
N ASP A 51 -22.65 -10.16 18.61
CA ASP A 51 -24.07 -10.48 18.45
C ASP A 51 -24.64 -9.71 17.26
N VAL A 52 -25.61 -10.30 16.57
CA VAL A 52 -26.25 -9.70 15.39
C VAL A 52 -26.84 -8.33 15.73
N SER A 53 -27.41 -8.16 16.92
CA SER A 53 -28.01 -6.89 17.36
C SER A 53 -26.99 -5.76 17.58
N GLU A 54 -25.71 -6.10 17.69
CA GLU A 54 -24.63 -5.12 17.82
C GLU A 54 -24.13 -4.62 16.46
N VAL A 55 -24.37 -5.37 15.38
CA VAL A 55 -23.88 -5.06 14.03
C VAL A 55 -24.65 -3.89 13.46
N LYS A 56 -24.02 -2.72 13.45
CA LYS A 56 -24.59 -1.46 12.98
C LYS A 56 -23.55 -0.62 12.25
N PRO A 57 -23.97 0.33 11.40
CA PRO A 57 -23.03 1.24 10.76
C PRO A 57 -22.21 1.96 11.84
N GLN A 58 -20.89 1.93 11.73
CA GLN A 58 -20.03 2.67 12.63
C GLN A 58 -20.16 4.17 12.32
N LYS A 59 -20.12 5.02 13.35
CA LYS A 59 -20.20 6.46 13.16
C LYS A 59 -18.88 6.92 12.52
N GLY A 60 -18.95 7.55 11.35
CA GLY A 60 -17.78 8.07 10.65
C GLY A 60 -17.21 7.19 9.54
N THR A 61 -17.89 6.10 9.16
CA THR A 61 -17.48 5.24 8.02
C THR A 61 -17.88 5.81 6.65
N GLU A 62 -18.55 6.97 6.59
CA GLU A 62 -18.63 7.77 5.37
C GLU A 62 -17.21 8.29 5.05
N GLY A 63 -16.49 7.59 4.16
CA GLY A 63 -15.16 8.00 3.70
C GLY A 63 -13.99 7.15 4.21
N SER A 64 -14.21 5.99 4.83
CA SER A 64 -13.12 5.13 5.35
C SER A 64 -12.34 4.35 4.28
N LEU A 65 -12.47 4.69 3.00
CA LEU A 65 -11.57 4.20 1.96
C LEU A 65 -10.23 4.91 2.15
N GLN A 66 -9.33 4.29 2.90
CA GLN A 66 -7.94 4.69 2.88
C GLN A 66 -7.35 4.25 1.55
N LEU A 67 -7.35 5.15 0.57
CA LEU A 67 -6.58 4.99 -0.65
C LEU A 67 -5.10 5.01 -0.26
N VAL A 68 -4.51 3.82 -0.13
CA VAL A 68 -3.07 3.69 0.08
C VAL A 68 -2.39 4.08 -1.22
N GLN A 69 -1.91 5.32 -1.29
CA GLN A 69 -1.01 5.74 -2.35
C GLN A 69 0.36 5.10 -2.07
N PRO A 70 0.88 4.27 -2.97
CA PRO A 70 2.17 3.62 -2.76
C PRO A 70 3.30 4.62 -3.08
N VAL A 71 3.34 5.76 -2.40
CA VAL A 71 4.34 6.83 -2.65
C VAL A 71 5.77 6.28 -2.53
N TYR A 72 5.97 5.29 -1.65
CA TYR A 72 7.25 4.59 -1.51
C TYR A 72 7.64 3.77 -2.76
N VAL A 73 6.68 3.35 -3.59
CA VAL A 73 6.92 2.68 -4.87
C VAL A 73 7.41 3.68 -5.89
N ASP A 74 6.82 4.87 -5.96
CA ASP A 74 7.27 5.94 -6.87
C ASP A 74 8.73 6.32 -6.59
N GLU A 75 9.09 6.50 -5.31
CA GLU A 75 10.47 6.77 -4.88
C GLU A 75 11.44 5.64 -5.25
N ARG A 76 11.01 4.37 -5.08
CA ARG A 76 11.82 3.19 -5.45
C ARG A 76 12.02 3.10 -6.95
N MET A 77 10.97 3.34 -7.73
CA MET A 77 11.02 3.28 -9.19
C MET A 77 11.87 4.43 -9.75
N GLN A 78 11.78 5.64 -9.18
CA GLN A 78 12.65 6.74 -9.56
C GLN A 78 14.12 6.43 -9.27
N ALA A 79 14.44 5.83 -8.12
CA ALA A 79 15.81 5.42 -7.80
C ALA A 79 16.38 4.36 -8.78
N VAL A 80 15.51 3.50 -9.34
CA VAL A 80 15.90 2.54 -10.39
C VAL A 80 16.18 3.26 -11.71
N VAL A 81 15.32 4.20 -12.12
CA VAL A 81 15.51 5.02 -13.31
C VAL A 81 16.83 5.79 -13.24
N ASP A 82 17.10 6.44 -12.10
CA ASP A 82 18.35 7.18 -11.88
C ASP A 82 19.62 6.33 -12.07
N VAL A 83 19.58 5.04 -11.72
CA VAL A 83 20.70 4.11 -11.94
C VAL A 83 20.87 3.79 -13.42
N PHE A 84 19.76 3.60 -14.14
CA PHE A 84 19.79 3.33 -15.58
C PHE A 84 20.22 4.56 -16.38
N ASP A 85 19.83 5.77 -16.00
CA ASP A 85 20.29 7.01 -16.63
C ASP A 85 21.79 7.23 -16.42
N ALA A 86 22.28 6.95 -15.20
CA ALA A 86 23.70 6.97 -14.92
C ALA A 86 24.48 5.91 -15.73
N LEU A 87 23.90 4.71 -15.91
CA LEU A 87 24.47 3.66 -16.75
C LEU A 87 24.45 4.02 -18.23
N GLN A 88 23.38 4.66 -18.71
CA GLN A 88 23.25 5.13 -20.08
C GLN A 88 24.31 6.18 -20.39
N THR A 89 24.62 7.07 -19.44
CA THR A 89 25.71 8.05 -19.57
C THR A 89 27.09 7.38 -19.75
N LEU A 90 27.30 6.22 -19.13
CA LEU A 90 28.52 5.42 -19.27
C LEU A 90 28.58 4.62 -20.58
N MET A 91 27.47 3.99 -20.97
CA MET A 91 27.45 3.03 -22.08
C MET A 91 27.11 3.66 -23.43
N LEU A 92 26.33 4.75 -23.41
CA LEU A 92 25.76 5.41 -24.58
C LEU A 92 25.79 6.95 -24.40
N PRO A 93 26.98 7.57 -24.30
CA PRO A 93 27.12 8.99 -23.97
C PRO A 93 26.42 9.91 -24.98
N GLU A 94 26.35 9.53 -26.26
CA GLU A 94 25.64 10.26 -27.31
C GLU A 94 24.11 10.27 -27.10
N ALA A 95 23.55 9.16 -26.63
CA ALA A 95 22.12 9.06 -26.31
C ALA A 95 21.77 9.81 -25.01
N ALA A 96 22.67 9.80 -24.02
CA ALA A 96 22.51 10.56 -22.79
C ALA A 96 22.54 12.08 -23.03
N ALA A 97 23.42 12.56 -23.91
CA ALA A 97 23.48 13.96 -24.29
C ALA A 97 22.21 14.45 -25.00
N LEU A 98 21.55 13.57 -25.77
CA LEU A 98 20.28 13.89 -26.43
C LEU A 98 19.10 13.93 -25.46
N ALA A 99 19.07 13.05 -24.45
CA ALA A 99 18.04 13.04 -23.41
C ALA A 99 18.17 14.22 -22.42
N ALA A 100 19.40 14.69 -22.15
CA ALA A 100 19.66 15.84 -21.30
C ALA A 100 19.34 17.19 -21.96
N ALA A 101 19.07 17.23 -23.27
CA ALA A 101 18.76 18.46 -24.00
C ALA A 101 17.35 19.01 -23.71
N ASP A 102 16.49 18.21 -23.04
CA ASP A 102 15.15 18.62 -22.61
C ASP A 102 15.11 19.24 -21.20
N ASP A 103 16.24 19.28 -20.47
CA ASP A 103 16.37 19.87 -19.13
C ASP A 103 17.48 20.94 -19.06
N ASP A 104 17.33 21.89 -18.12
CA ASP A 104 18.17 23.09 -17.91
C ASP A 104 19.67 22.76 -17.68
N PRO A 105 20.61 23.73 -17.79
CA PRO A 105 22.02 23.49 -18.14
C PRO A 105 22.77 22.58 -17.15
N PRO A 106 23.80 21.85 -17.62
CA PRO A 106 24.38 20.75 -16.88
C PRO A 106 25.07 21.23 -15.60
N ALA A 107 24.55 20.78 -14.46
CA ALA A 107 25.27 20.80 -13.20
C ALA A 107 26.62 20.07 -13.38
N GLN A 108 27.66 20.58 -12.70
CA GLN A 108 29.06 20.13 -12.75
C GLN A 108 29.20 18.65 -13.15
N VAL A 109 29.90 18.42 -14.27
CA VAL A 109 30.21 17.08 -14.80
C VAL A 109 30.99 16.30 -13.74
N ARG A 110 30.27 15.57 -12.88
CA ARG A 110 30.85 14.51 -12.05
C ARG A 110 31.29 13.38 -12.96
N ASP A 111 32.32 12.65 -12.55
CA ASP A 111 32.73 11.44 -13.25
C ASP A 111 31.49 10.50 -13.39
N PRO A 112 31.12 10.09 -14.61
CA PRO A 112 30.02 9.18 -14.84
C PRO A 112 30.11 7.88 -14.00
N VAL A 113 31.33 7.40 -13.72
CA VAL A 113 31.57 6.22 -12.89
C VAL A 113 31.24 6.48 -11.42
N GLU A 114 31.63 7.63 -10.90
CA GLU A 114 31.28 8.06 -9.53
C GLU A 114 29.76 8.26 -9.40
N THR A 115 29.13 8.85 -10.42
CA THR A 115 27.69 9.09 -10.45
C THR A 115 26.90 7.78 -10.44
N PHE A 116 27.27 6.82 -11.29
CA PHE A 116 26.67 5.48 -11.28
C PHE A 116 26.86 4.77 -9.94
N SER A 117 28.08 4.80 -9.40
CA SER A 117 28.39 4.15 -8.12
C SER A 117 27.57 4.73 -6.96
N ALA A 118 27.40 6.05 -6.92
CA ALA A 118 26.58 6.73 -5.92
C ALA A 118 25.09 6.37 -6.03
N LYS A 119 24.52 6.37 -7.25
CA LYS A 119 23.11 6.01 -7.48
C LYS A 119 22.84 4.54 -7.14
N LEU A 120 23.75 3.63 -7.50
CA LEU A 120 23.65 2.21 -7.14
C LEU A 120 23.71 1.99 -5.62
N ALA A 121 24.57 2.72 -4.90
CA ALA A 121 24.63 2.66 -3.45
C ALA A 121 23.32 3.14 -2.80
N ALA A 122 22.75 4.25 -3.29
CA ALA A 122 21.47 4.77 -2.81
C ALA A 122 20.32 3.78 -3.01
N LEU A 123 20.23 3.15 -4.19
CA LEU A 123 19.22 2.12 -4.46
C LEU A 123 19.34 0.92 -3.51
N ARG A 124 20.56 0.48 -3.21
CA ARG A 124 20.81 -0.63 -2.26
C ARG A 124 20.36 -0.31 -0.84
N GLU A 125 20.52 0.92 -0.39
CA GLU A 125 20.05 1.34 0.94
C GLU A 125 18.52 1.40 1.00
N ILE A 126 17.86 1.88 -0.07
CA ILE A 126 16.39 1.86 -0.18
C ILE A 126 15.86 0.41 -0.11
N THR A 127 16.52 -0.55 -0.76
CA THR A 127 16.09 -1.96 -0.72
C THR A 127 16.25 -2.58 0.67
N LYS A 128 17.33 -2.30 1.40
CA LYS A 128 17.55 -2.81 2.77
C LYS A 128 16.53 -2.25 3.76
N ALA A 129 16.21 -0.95 3.66
CA ALA A 129 15.20 -0.31 4.50
C ALA A 129 13.80 -0.88 4.26
N GLY A 130 13.54 -1.46 3.08
CA GLY A 130 12.30 -2.15 2.74
C GLY A 130 12.09 -3.50 3.40
N GLU A 131 13.16 -4.17 3.86
CA GLU A 131 13.09 -5.49 4.52
C GLU A 131 12.81 -5.39 6.04
N SER A 132 12.84 -4.18 6.59
CA SER A 132 12.68 -3.90 8.03
C SER A 132 11.29 -3.39 8.43
N ARG A 133 10.30 -3.43 7.52
CA ARG A 133 8.92 -2.95 7.75
C ARG A 133 7.91 -4.07 7.72
#